data_AF-A0A7C8G122-F1
#
_entry.id   AF-A0A7C8G122-F1
#
_cell.length_a   1.000
_cell.length_b   1.000
_cell.length_c   1.000
_cell.angle_alpha   90.00
_cell.angle_beta   90.00
_cell.angle_gamma   90.00
#
_symmetry.space_group_name_H-M   'P 1'
#
loop_
_entity.id
_entity.type
_entity.pdbx_description
1 polymer ?
#
loop_
_entity_poly.entity_id
_entity_poly.type
_entity_poly.pdbx_seq_one_letter_code
_entity_poly.pdbx_strand_id
1 'polypeptide(L)'
;MTIRTASSRRQPSSRRESVGIFRVRSTVAGAFAGVLTVVALAGCAQTNNASAPSTPAPAPSAAVWAPGGTAKQNLPAFQSLLQPLTNDDKVPTTQSVVDAVHSVGVTNDQIQVTPDRTPKDLDADNLSVSVKIDDQCLVGQYHRGRFDAVVAAPINGACLVGNTVPLQ
;
A
#
# COMPACT_ATOMS: atom_id res chain seq x y z
N MET A 1 59.14 20.14 8.80
CA MET A 1 58.27 18.96 8.89
C MET A 1 57.17 19.14 7.87
N THR A 2 57.15 18.27 6.88
CA THR A 2 56.60 18.49 5.54
C THR A 2 55.35 17.64 5.37
N ILE A 3 54.20 18.22 5.01
CA ILE A 3 53.11 17.45 4.41
C ILE A 3 52.49 18.25 3.26
N ARG A 4 52.76 17.77 2.04
CA ARG A 4 52.17 18.20 0.77
C ARG A 4 50.71 17.74 0.71
N THR A 5 49.76 18.64 0.53
CA THR A 5 48.36 18.30 0.23
C THR A 5 48.15 18.20 -1.28
N ALA A 6 47.73 17.02 -1.73
CA ALA A 6 47.48 16.69 -3.11
C ALA A 6 46.13 17.26 -3.60
N SER A 7 46.19 17.85 -4.79
CA SER A 7 45.10 18.38 -5.60
C SER A 7 44.15 17.26 -6.06
N SER A 8 42.90 17.29 -5.61
CA SER A 8 41.84 16.38 -6.08
C SER A 8 41.09 17.02 -7.25
N ARG A 9 41.15 16.35 -8.41
CA ARG A 9 40.57 16.80 -9.68
C ARG A 9 39.04 16.66 -9.65
N ARG A 10 38.36 17.74 -10.08
CA ARG A 10 36.92 17.78 -10.36
C ARG A 10 36.59 16.82 -11.50
N GLN A 11 35.59 15.96 -11.31
CA GLN A 11 35.06 15.07 -12.34
C GLN A 11 33.73 15.65 -12.87
N PRO A 12 33.61 15.91 -14.19
CA PRO A 12 32.40 16.49 -14.76
C PRO A 12 31.30 15.46 -15.04
N SER A 13 30.09 15.97 -14.93
CA SER A 13 28.80 15.45 -15.39
C SER A 13 28.83 14.77 -16.76
N SER A 14 28.24 13.58 -16.87
CA SER A 14 27.26 13.23 -17.92
C SER A 14 26.88 11.74 -17.86
N ARG A 15 25.61 11.46 -17.56
CA ARG A 15 24.94 10.27 -18.10
C ARG A 15 23.50 10.67 -18.44
N ARG A 16 23.35 11.30 -19.60
CA ARG A 16 22.07 11.41 -20.30
C ARG A 16 21.83 10.08 -20.98
N GLU A 17 20.98 9.25 -20.40
CA GLU A 17 20.51 8.04 -21.05
C GLU A 17 19.48 8.45 -22.11
N SER A 18 19.97 8.56 -23.34
CA SER A 18 19.18 8.88 -24.51
C SER A 18 18.59 7.58 -25.05
N VAL A 19 17.29 7.38 -24.83
CA VAL A 19 16.51 6.29 -25.40
C VAL A 19 16.37 6.56 -26.91
N GLY A 20 17.22 5.90 -27.69
CA GLY A 20 17.18 5.91 -29.15
C GLY A 20 15.99 5.12 -29.66
N ILE A 21 14.93 5.82 -30.07
CA ILE A 21 13.77 5.23 -30.75
C ILE A 21 14.20 4.89 -32.19
N PHE A 22 14.54 3.62 -32.41
CA PHE A 22 14.90 3.08 -33.71
C PHE A 22 13.61 2.95 -34.57
N ARG A 23 13.32 3.97 -35.38
CA ARG A 23 12.23 3.93 -36.37
C ARG A 23 12.66 3.09 -37.58
N VAL A 24 12.35 1.79 -37.57
CA VAL A 24 12.40 0.95 -38.76
C VAL A 24 11.21 1.27 -39.64
N ARG A 25 11.46 1.93 -40.78
CA ARG A 25 10.49 2.13 -41.85
C ARG A 25 10.52 0.89 -42.73
N SER A 26 9.65 -0.09 -42.45
CA SER A 26 9.39 -1.20 -43.37
C SER A 26 8.19 -0.87 -44.25
N THR A 27 8.47 -0.49 -45.48
CA THR A 27 7.51 -0.41 -46.58
C THR A 27 7.15 -1.83 -47.04
N VAL A 28 5.89 -2.23 -46.88
CA VAL A 28 5.33 -3.39 -47.60
C VAL A 28 4.24 -2.87 -48.52
N ALA A 29 4.49 -3.04 -49.81
CA ALA A 29 3.63 -2.67 -50.92
C ALA A 29 2.84 -3.89 -51.39
N GLY A 30 1.53 -3.69 -51.64
CA GLY A 30 0.69 -4.51 -52.52
C GLY A 30 0.32 -5.92 -52.01
N ALA A 31 -0.83 -6.51 -52.33
CA ALA A 31 -1.86 -6.17 -53.29
C ALA A 31 -3.06 -7.15 -53.13
N PHE A 32 -4.26 -6.71 -53.54
CA PHE A 32 -5.46 -7.46 -53.98
C PHE A 32 -6.20 -8.47 -53.07
N ALA A 33 -7.39 -8.05 -52.62
CA ALA A 33 -8.70 -8.73 -52.74
C ALA A 33 -9.69 -7.89 -51.88
N GLY A 34 -10.70 -7.19 -52.39
CA GLY A 34 -11.70 -7.66 -53.33
C GLY A 34 -12.82 -8.37 -52.57
N VAL A 35 -13.80 -7.62 -52.04
CA VAL A 35 -15.25 -7.91 -52.02
C VAL A 35 -15.96 -6.81 -51.21
N LEU A 36 -16.91 -6.15 -51.88
CA LEU A 36 -17.80 -5.12 -51.34
C LEU A 36 -18.75 -5.70 -50.29
N THR A 37 -18.88 -5.03 -49.15
CA THR A 37 -20.05 -5.14 -48.28
C THR A 37 -20.76 -3.79 -48.23
N VAL A 38 -21.80 -3.67 -49.06
CA VAL A 38 -22.83 -2.64 -48.96
C VAL A 38 -23.69 -3.00 -47.75
N VAL A 39 -23.48 -2.34 -46.62
CA VAL A 39 -24.37 -2.46 -45.46
C VAL A 39 -25.40 -1.35 -45.55
N ALA A 40 -26.64 -1.77 -45.76
CA ALA A 40 -27.81 -0.93 -45.90
C ALA A 40 -28.03 -0.06 -44.65
N LEU A 41 -28.17 1.25 -44.87
CA LEU A 41 -28.79 2.18 -43.93
C LEU A 41 -30.31 1.98 -43.96
N ALA A 42 -30.87 1.15 -43.09
CA ALA A 42 -32.28 1.20 -42.71
C ALA A 42 -32.53 0.34 -41.46
N GLY A 43 -32.95 0.98 -40.36
CA GLY A 43 -33.44 0.25 -39.20
C GLY A 43 -33.42 1.03 -37.90
N CYS A 44 -34.17 2.13 -37.81
CA CYS A 44 -34.56 2.69 -36.52
C CYS A 44 -35.50 1.71 -35.82
N ALA A 45 -35.00 0.94 -34.85
CA ALA A 45 -35.82 0.39 -33.79
C ALA A 45 -35.49 1.17 -32.52
N GLN A 46 -36.34 2.15 -32.24
CA GLN A 46 -36.34 2.95 -31.02
C GLN A 46 -36.64 2.02 -29.83
N THR A 47 -35.61 1.37 -29.29
CA THR A 47 -35.76 0.67 -28.03
C THR A 47 -35.72 1.74 -26.94
N ASN A 48 -36.89 2.00 -26.34
CA ASN A 48 -36.98 2.78 -25.13
C ASN A 48 -36.30 1.97 -24.02
N ASN A 49 -34.98 2.10 -23.91
CA ASN A 49 -34.26 1.61 -22.75
C ASN A 49 -34.56 2.56 -21.61
N ALA A 50 -35.74 2.41 -21.01
CA ALA A 50 -36.06 3.02 -19.73
C ALA A 50 -34.95 2.59 -18.77
N SER A 51 -34.04 3.52 -18.46
CA SER A 51 -33.05 3.33 -17.41
C SER A 51 -33.82 3.03 -16.13
N ALA A 52 -33.86 1.75 -15.75
CA ALA A 52 -34.25 1.39 -14.41
C ALA A 52 -33.36 2.20 -13.46
N PRO A 53 -33.92 2.87 -12.44
CA PRO A 53 -33.11 3.57 -11.46
C PRO A 53 -32.14 2.54 -10.86
N SER A 54 -30.85 2.73 -11.12
CA SER A 54 -29.80 1.95 -10.49
C SER A 54 -29.83 2.29 -8.99
N THR A 55 -30.45 1.41 -8.21
CA THR A 55 -30.34 1.45 -6.75
C THR A 55 -28.86 1.43 -6.40
N PRO A 56 -28.32 2.42 -5.67
CA PRO A 56 -26.93 2.37 -5.22
C PRO A 56 -26.72 1.06 -4.45
N ALA A 57 -25.71 0.28 -4.84
CA ALA A 57 -25.30 -0.86 -4.04
C ALA A 57 -24.96 -0.33 -2.63
N PRO A 58 -25.41 -1.01 -1.55
CA PRO A 58 -25.06 -0.58 -0.21
C PRO A 58 -23.54 -0.49 -0.11
N ALA A 59 -23.05 0.66 0.35
CA ALA A 59 -21.63 0.84 0.63
C ALA A 59 -21.19 -0.29 1.58
N PRO A 60 -19.99 -0.88 1.39
CA PRO A 60 -19.52 -1.92 2.28
C PRO A 60 -19.56 -1.40 3.72
N SER A 61 -20.31 -2.10 4.58
CA SER A 61 -20.32 -1.83 6.01
C SER A 61 -18.88 -1.91 6.52
N ALA A 62 -18.44 -0.87 7.24
CA ALA A 62 -17.13 -0.89 7.88
C ALA A 62 -17.05 -2.13 8.77
N ALA A 63 -16.02 -2.96 8.57
CA ALA A 63 -15.83 -4.15 9.38
C ALA A 63 -15.67 -3.75 10.85
N VAL A 64 -16.52 -4.29 11.71
CA VAL A 64 -16.53 -3.98 13.14
C VAL A 64 -15.61 -4.94 13.88
N TRP A 65 -14.79 -4.42 14.78
CA TRP A 65 -13.97 -5.24 15.66
C TRP A 65 -14.84 -6.13 16.53
N ALA A 66 -14.54 -7.43 16.57
CA ALA A 66 -15.24 -8.43 17.37
C ALA A 66 -14.40 -8.81 18.60
N PRO A 67 -14.74 -8.32 19.81
CA PRO A 67 -14.09 -8.78 21.04
C PRO A 67 -14.22 -10.30 21.19
N GLY A 68 -13.12 -10.99 21.46
CA GLY A 68 -13.08 -12.46 21.53
C GLY A 68 -13.14 -13.17 20.18
N GLY A 69 -13.17 -12.44 19.06
CA GLY A 69 -13.01 -13.01 17.72
C GLY A 69 -11.56 -13.38 17.41
N THR A 70 -11.36 -14.34 16.51
CA THR A 70 -10.03 -14.76 16.04
C THR A 70 -9.31 -13.65 15.25
N ALA A 71 -7.99 -13.74 15.10
CA ALA A 71 -7.22 -12.83 14.25
C ALA A 71 -7.77 -12.78 12.82
N LYS A 72 -8.12 -13.93 12.23
CA LYS A 72 -8.69 -13.97 10.87
C LYS A 72 -10.03 -13.25 10.76
N GLN A 73 -10.88 -13.34 11.78
CA GLN A 73 -12.17 -12.63 11.80
C GLN A 73 -11.98 -11.12 11.96
N ASN A 74 -10.99 -10.69 12.75
CA ASN A 74 -10.71 -9.28 13.01
C ASN A 74 -9.83 -8.60 11.97
N LEU A 75 -9.22 -9.33 11.02
CA LEU A 75 -8.34 -8.75 9.99
C LEU A 75 -8.99 -7.60 9.19
N PRO A 76 -10.23 -7.72 8.69
CA PRO A 76 -10.86 -6.62 7.94
C PRO A 76 -11.13 -5.38 8.81
N ALA A 77 -11.47 -5.58 10.09
CA ALA A 77 -11.67 -4.49 11.04
C ALA A 77 -10.34 -3.80 11.37
N PHE A 78 -9.27 -4.58 11.58
CA PHE A 78 -7.92 -4.09 11.80
C PHE A 78 -7.43 -3.24 10.62
N GLN A 79 -7.64 -3.70 9.39
CA GLN A 79 -7.34 -2.92 8.18
C GLN A 79 -8.13 -1.63 8.13
N SER A 80 -9.46 -1.70 8.31
CA SER A 80 -10.34 -0.52 8.24
C SER A 80 -10.02 0.52 9.32
N LEU A 81 -9.62 0.07 10.50
CA LEU A 81 -9.25 0.91 11.64
C LEU A 81 -7.96 1.70 11.39
N LEU A 82 -6.98 1.06 10.76
CA LEU A 82 -5.62 1.60 10.61
C LEU A 82 -5.37 2.29 9.27
N GLN A 83 -6.08 1.90 8.21
CA GLN A 83 -5.98 2.54 6.89
C GLN A 83 -6.04 4.07 6.92
N PRO A 84 -6.92 4.73 7.69
CA PRO A 84 -7.05 6.18 7.70
C PRO A 84 -5.83 6.94 8.23
N LEU A 85 -4.92 6.28 8.96
CA LEU A 85 -3.68 6.88 9.46
C LEU A 85 -2.59 7.00 8.38
N THR A 86 -2.83 6.46 7.19
CA THR A 86 -1.88 6.50 6.06
C THR A 86 -1.62 7.94 5.61
N ASN A 87 -0.36 8.23 5.29
CA ASN A 87 0.06 9.52 4.77
C ASN A 87 1.17 9.34 3.70
N ASP A 88 1.16 10.17 2.66
CA ASP A 88 2.10 10.07 1.53
C ASP A 88 3.53 10.52 1.88
N ASP A 89 3.68 11.37 2.90
CA ASP A 89 4.97 11.97 3.26
C ASP A 89 5.72 11.16 4.32
N LYS A 90 5.02 10.53 5.24
CA LYS A 90 5.61 9.78 6.36
C LYS A 90 4.68 8.68 6.86
N VAL A 91 5.23 7.78 7.67
CA VAL A 91 4.44 6.84 8.47
C VAL A 91 3.74 7.57 9.62
N PRO A 92 2.62 7.04 10.15
CA PRO A 92 1.98 7.60 11.33
C PRO A 92 2.90 7.55 12.55
N THR A 93 2.59 8.34 13.58
CA THR A 93 3.33 8.27 14.84
C THR A 93 2.98 6.99 15.59
N THR A 94 3.94 6.46 16.37
CA THR A 94 3.72 5.28 17.21
C THR A 94 2.46 5.46 18.08
N GLN A 95 2.33 6.63 18.71
CA GLN A 95 1.20 6.96 19.58
C GLN A 95 -0.14 6.89 18.84
N SER A 96 -0.24 7.47 17.64
CA SER A 96 -1.50 7.48 16.88
C SER A 96 -1.98 6.08 16.50
N VAL A 97 -1.05 5.17 16.22
CA VAL A 97 -1.35 3.76 15.92
C VAL A 97 -1.83 3.04 17.17
N VAL A 98 -1.16 3.23 18.31
CA VAL A 98 -1.55 2.63 19.59
C VAL A 98 -2.93 3.14 20.03
N ASP A 99 -3.18 4.44 19.94
CA ASP A 99 -4.48 5.04 20.29
C ASP A 99 -5.62 4.49 19.42
N ALA A 100 -5.39 4.32 18.12
CA ALA A 100 -6.37 3.72 17.22
C ALA A 100 -6.68 2.28 17.64
N VAL A 101 -5.67 1.48 17.97
CA VAL A 101 -5.86 0.10 18.43
C VAL A 101 -6.54 0.04 19.81
N HIS A 102 -6.22 0.95 20.73
CA HIS A 102 -6.90 1.09 22.02
C HIS A 102 -8.39 1.44 21.88
N SER A 103 -8.77 2.18 20.83
CA SER A 103 -10.17 2.57 20.61
C SER A 103 -11.14 1.38 20.44
N VAL A 104 -10.61 0.20 20.10
CA VAL A 104 -11.38 -1.05 19.97
C VAL A 104 -11.21 -2.00 21.17
N GLY A 105 -10.58 -1.54 22.25
CA GLY A 105 -10.46 -2.26 23.53
C GLY A 105 -9.31 -3.27 23.59
N VAL A 106 -8.35 -3.20 22.68
CA VAL A 106 -7.10 -3.98 22.74
C VAL A 106 -6.18 -3.33 23.79
N THR A 107 -5.45 -4.13 24.57
CA THR A 107 -4.56 -3.65 25.64
C THR A 107 -3.08 -3.71 25.27
N ASN A 108 -2.24 -2.94 25.97
CA ASN A 108 -0.79 -2.81 25.71
C ASN A 108 -0.05 -4.15 25.59
N ASP A 109 -0.41 -5.16 26.40
CA ASP A 109 0.23 -6.48 26.39
C ASP A 109 -0.02 -7.28 25.10
N GLN A 110 -1.06 -6.91 24.34
CA GLN A 110 -1.37 -7.48 23.04
C GLN A 110 -0.71 -6.72 21.89
N ILE A 111 -0.25 -5.48 22.13
CA ILE A 111 0.24 -4.59 21.08
C ILE A 111 1.75 -4.65 21.02
N GLN A 112 2.27 -4.74 19.80
CA GLN A 112 3.67 -4.48 19.52
C GLN A 112 3.75 -3.48 18.37
N VAL A 113 4.63 -2.50 18.47
CA VAL A 113 4.79 -1.47 17.44
C VAL A 113 6.26 -1.06 17.35
N THR A 114 6.77 -0.85 16.14
CA THR A 114 8.14 -0.37 15.93
C THR A 114 8.22 1.15 16.14
N PRO A 115 9.39 1.71 16.46
CA PRO A 115 9.56 3.16 16.51
C PRO A 115 9.20 3.85 15.19
N ASP A 116 8.55 5.01 15.27
CA ASP A 116 8.25 5.91 14.15
C ASP A 116 9.42 6.82 13.77
N ARG A 117 10.50 6.79 14.57
CA ARG A 117 11.72 7.56 14.37
C ARG A 117 12.94 6.65 14.41
N THR A 118 13.92 6.93 13.56
CA THR A 118 15.23 6.29 13.59
C THR A 118 16.08 6.84 14.75
N PRO A 119 17.18 6.17 15.14
CA PRO A 119 18.09 6.68 16.17
C PRO A 119 18.75 8.04 15.84
N LYS A 120 18.72 8.46 14.56
CA LYS A 120 19.21 9.77 14.10
C LYS A 120 18.09 10.82 14.02
N ASP A 121 16.93 10.52 14.60
CA ASP A 121 15.78 11.41 14.67
C ASP A 121 15.20 11.79 13.29
N LEU A 122 15.28 10.84 12.35
CA LEU A 122 14.59 10.89 11.06
C LEU A 122 13.32 10.04 11.13
N ASP A 123 12.29 10.39 10.36
CA ASP A 123 11.09 9.57 10.23
C ASP A 123 11.45 8.17 9.73
N ALA A 124 10.81 7.14 10.28
CA ALA A 124 11.03 5.77 9.84
C ALA A 124 10.45 5.56 8.42
N ASP A 125 11.16 4.78 7.60
CA ASP A 125 10.70 4.42 6.25
C ASP A 125 9.47 3.50 6.26
N ASN A 126 9.32 2.73 7.34
CA ASN A 126 8.19 1.87 7.62
C ASN A 126 7.89 1.84 9.11
N LEU A 127 6.64 1.59 9.46
CA LEU A 127 6.21 1.31 10.83
C LEU A 127 5.39 0.03 10.83
N SER A 128 5.81 -0.94 11.64
CA SER A 128 5.10 -2.20 11.79
C SER A 128 4.35 -2.21 13.11
N VAL A 129 3.12 -2.68 13.09
CA VAL A 129 2.26 -2.84 14.26
C VAL A 129 1.72 -4.26 14.27
N SER A 130 1.51 -4.82 15.45
CA SER A 130 0.79 -6.07 15.59
C SER A 130 -0.14 -6.09 16.79
N VAL A 131 -1.21 -6.86 16.67
CA VAL A 131 -2.10 -7.22 17.78
C VAL A 131 -2.11 -8.74 17.92
N LYS A 132 -1.73 -9.22 19.10
CA LYS A 132 -1.79 -10.64 19.45
C LYS A 132 -3.20 -11.03 19.92
N ILE A 133 -3.76 -12.03 19.26
CA ILE A 133 -5.04 -12.66 19.61
C ILE A 133 -4.77 -14.16 19.71
N ASP A 134 -4.78 -14.68 20.93
CA ASP A 134 -4.38 -16.05 21.24
C ASP A 134 -2.99 -16.39 20.65
N ASP A 135 -2.89 -17.48 19.88
CA ASP A 135 -1.68 -17.92 19.17
C ASP A 135 -1.57 -17.36 17.73
N GLN A 136 -2.24 -16.24 17.46
CA GLN A 136 -2.18 -15.57 16.16
C GLN A 136 -1.88 -14.07 16.30
N CYS A 137 -1.28 -13.53 15.26
CA CYS A 137 -0.92 -12.12 15.17
C CYS A 137 -1.62 -11.49 13.99
N LEU A 138 -2.33 -10.39 14.22
CA LEU A 138 -2.60 -9.40 13.20
C LEU A 138 -1.34 -8.57 13.03
N VAL A 139 -0.73 -8.58 11.86
CA VAL A 139 0.50 -7.81 11.57
C VAL A 139 0.21 -6.82 10.47
N GLY A 140 0.34 -5.54 10.78
CA GLY A 140 0.19 -4.42 9.86
C GLY A 140 1.52 -3.73 9.61
N GLN A 141 1.71 -3.20 8.41
CA GLN A 141 2.87 -2.39 8.06
C GLN A 141 2.44 -1.16 7.29
N TYR A 142 2.88 -0.01 7.79
CA TYR A 142 2.81 1.24 7.08
C TYR A 142 4.06 1.43 6.25
N HIS A 143 3.82 1.90 5.03
CA HIS A 143 4.78 2.66 4.25
C HIS A 143 4.13 4.00 3.90
N ARG A 144 4.92 4.89 3.31
CA ARG A 144 4.39 6.13 2.74
C ARG A 144 3.28 5.83 1.73
N GLY A 145 2.09 6.38 1.97
CA GLY A 145 0.91 6.26 1.11
C GLY A 145 0.21 4.89 1.13
N ARG A 146 0.67 3.92 1.94
CA ARG A 146 -0.01 2.61 2.02
C ARG A 146 0.07 1.94 3.38
N PHE A 147 -0.95 1.16 3.67
CA PHE A 147 -1.01 0.25 4.80
C PHE A 147 -1.47 -1.11 4.31
N ASP A 148 -0.76 -2.16 4.73
CA ASP A 148 -1.07 -3.55 4.41
C ASP A 148 -1.08 -4.36 5.72
N ALA A 149 -2.00 -5.32 5.84
CA ALA A 149 -2.04 -6.19 7.02
C ALA A 149 -2.36 -7.64 6.66
N VAL A 150 -1.82 -8.56 7.46
CA VAL A 150 -1.94 -10.01 7.32
C VAL A 150 -2.12 -10.69 8.67
N VAL A 151 -2.52 -11.95 8.66
CA VAL A 151 -2.47 -12.82 9.84
C VAL A 151 -1.20 -13.67 9.75
N ALA A 152 -0.45 -13.74 10.86
CA ALA A 152 0.76 -14.54 10.98
C ALA A 152 0.76 -15.35 12.29
N ALA A 153 1.58 -16.39 12.35
CA ALA A 153 1.89 -17.08 13.59
C ALA A 153 2.97 -16.31 14.38
N PRO A 154 2.92 -16.30 15.73
CA PRO A 154 3.97 -15.69 16.53
C PRO A 154 5.30 -16.45 16.39
N ILE A 155 6.40 -15.71 16.53
CA ILE A 155 7.76 -16.25 16.54
C ILE A 155 8.28 -16.13 17.97
N ASN A 156 8.52 -17.26 18.63
CA ASN A 156 8.92 -17.32 20.05
C ASN A 156 7.96 -16.54 20.98
N GLY A 157 6.65 -16.61 20.70
CA GLY A 157 5.61 -15.97 21.50
C GLY A 157 5.37 -14.47 21.20
N ALA A 158 6.21 -13.84 20.39
CA ALA A 158 6.08 -12.45 19.94
C ALA A 158 5.53 -12.35 18.50
N CYS A 159 4.89 -11.24 18.18
CA CYS A 159 4.30 -11.00 16.86
C CYS A 159 5.22 -10.23 15.91
N LEU A 160 6.07 -9.35 16.44
CA LEU A 160 7.10 -8.65 15.69
C LEU A 160 8.49 -9.14 16.12
N VAL A 161 9.42 -9.15 15.17
CA VAL A 161 10.82 -9.47 15.41
C VAL A 161 11.63 -8.18 15.33
N GLY A 162 12.53 -7.95 16.28
CA GLY A 162 13.37 -6.77 16.36
C GLY A 162 12.97 -5.84 17.50
N ASN A 163 13.24 -4.54 17.32
CA ASN A 163 13.00 -3.54 18.35
C ASN A 163 11.58 -3.00 18.27
N THR A 164 10.85 -3.10 19.38
CA THR A 164 9.51 -2.51 19.56
C THR A 164 9.56 -1.45 20.65
N VAL A 165 8.66 -0.47 20.57
CA VAL A 165 8.50 0.55 21.61
C VAL A 165 7.86 -0.11 22.85
N PRO A 166 8.45 0.05 24.06
CA PRO A 166 7.79 -0.39 25.28
C PRO A 166 6.51 0.42 25.52
N LEU A 167 5.40 -0.28 25.71
CA LEU A 167 4.11 0.32 26.07
C LEU A 167 3.89 0.12 27.58
N GLN A 168 3.51 1.19 28.28
CA GLN A 168 3.23 1.17 29.72
C GLN A 168 1.73 1.33 29.96
#